data_AF-A0AAW2TG30-F1
#
_entry.id   AF-A0AAW2TG30-F1
#
_cell.length_a   1.000
_cell.length_b   1.000
_cell.length_c   1.000
_cell.angle_alpha   90.00
_cell.angle_beta   90.00
_cell.angle_gamma   90.00
#
_symmetry.space_group_name_H-M   'P 1'
#
loop_
_entity.id
_entity.type
_entity.pdbx_description
1 polymer ?
#
loop_
_entity_poly.entity_id
_entity_poly.type
_entity_poly.pdbx_seq_one_letter_code
_entity_poly.pdbx_strand_id
1 'polypeptide(L)'
;MSLNIYWAMAFILPKGIIREIDKWLRCFLWKGALGDGYPKVTWNQVCRPLGEGGQGIRDILVINLALMSRHLWKIIQENRDSIWVNWIYHVRLRSKSIWTVNDRMGSWGWRKLPRLRQVLRPWVIYRVGMGSSFLLWHDPWHSLGPLILQFSREPQLTDSSVKEKLQEVISNGQWNWPLVPDIESLDIIFFLPTIHRGDDRISCRVEGGQFSNQEAYAFFHPPGPS
;
A
#
# COMPACT_ATOMS: atom_id res chain seq x y z
N MET A 1 -23.93 -8.84 5.54
CA MET A 1 -22.57 -8.58 6.08
C MET A 1 -22.69 -8.47 7.58
N SER A 2 -21.94 -9.25 8.36
CA SER A 2 -21.93 -9.10 9.82
C SER A 2 -21.24 -7.78 10.22
N LEU A 3 -21.68 -7.16 11.32
CA LEU A 3 -21.18 -5.87 11.80
C LEU A 3 -19.65 -5.82 11.95
N ASN A 4 -19.04 -6.93 12.37
CA ASN A 4 -17.59 -7.03 12.52
C ASN A 4 -16.84 -6.92 11.19
N ILE A 5 -17.41 -7.47 10.11
CA ILE A 5 -16.83 -7.37 8.77
C ILE A 5 -16.89 -5.92 8.30
N TYR A 6 -18.01 -5.21 8.54
CA TYR A 6 -18.15 -3.80 8.17
C TYR A 6 -17.04 -2.93 8.78
N TRP A 7 -16.78 -3.05 10.09
CA TRP A 7 -15.70 -2.31 10.75
C TRP A 7 -14.31 -2.75 10.26
N ALA A 8 -14.11 -4.05 10.02
CA ALA A 8 -12.89 -4.56 9.41
C ALA A 8 -12.65 -4.05 7.98
N MET A 9 -13.70 -3.61 7.27
CA MET A 9 -13.55 -2.97 5.97
C MET A 9 -13.16 -1.49 6.07
N ALA A 10 -13.44 -0.83 7.19
CA ALA A 10 -13.25 0.62 7.33
C ALA A 10 -11.93 1.00 8.00
N PHE A 11 -11.42 0.18 8.92
CA PHE A 11 -10.24 0.50 9.71
C PHE A 11 -9.31 -0.69 9.89
N ILE A 12 -8.01 -0.44 10.03
CA ILE A 12 -7.06 -1.45 10.51
C ILE A 12 -7.41 -1.76 11.96
N LEU A 13 -7.88 -2.97 12.25
CA LEU A 13 -8.38 -3.34 13.57
C LEU A 13 -7.24 -3.44 14.60
N PRO A 14 -7.46 -3.01 15.86
CA PRO A 14 -6.48 -3.28 16.92
C PRO A 14 -6.33 -4.78 17.15
N LYS A 15 -5.11 -5.24 17.41
CA LYS A 15 -4.83 -6.66 17.69
C LYS A 15 -5.66 -7.23 18.85
N GLY A 16 -5.98 -6.41 19.86
CA GLY A 16 -6.86 -6.82 20.96
C GLY A 16 -8.29 -7.15 20.51
N ILE A 17 -8.86 -6.33 19.63
CA ILE A 17 -10.19 -6.57 19.05
C ILE A 17 -10.18 -7.84 18.20
N ILE A 18 -9.15 -8.03 17.37
CA ILE A 18 -9.00 -9.25 16.57
C ILE A 18 -8.96 -10.49 17.48
N ARG A 19 -8.19 -10.45 18.57
CA ARG A 19 -8.12 -11.55 19.56
C ARG A 19 -9.47 -11.84 20.22
N GLU A 20 -10.25 -10.82 20.55
CA GLU A 20 -11.59 -11.02 21.09
C GLU A 20 -12.51 -11.64 20.04
N ILE A 21 -12.50 -11.17 18.79
CA ILE A 21 -13.31 -11.79 17.73
C ILE A 21 -12.90 -13.25 17.50
N ASP A 22 -11.59 -13.54 17.43
CA ASP A 22 -11.08 -14.91 17.32
C ASP A 22 -11.53 -15.79 18.49
N LYS A 23 -11.53 -15.25 19.72
CA LYS A 23 -12.03 -15.95 20.90
C LYS A 23 -13.49 -16.32 20.76
N TRP A 24 -14.33 -15.39 20.29
CA TRP A 24 -15.76 -15.64 20.09
C TRP A 24 -16.00 -16.68 18.99
N LEU A 25 -15.25 -16.60 17.88
CA LEU A 25 -15.32 -17.58 16.80
C LEU A 25 -14.86 -18.97 17.25
N ARG A 26 -13.80 -19.06 18.05
CA ARG A 26 -13.33 -20.33 18.64
C ARG A 26 -14.37 -20.93 19.59
N CYS A 27 -14.95 -20.11 20.46
CA CYS A 27 -16.02 -20.57 21.36
C CYS A 27 -17.22 -21.08 20.56
N PHE A 28 -17.65 -20.34 19.54
CA PHE A 28 -18.72 -20.78 18.66
C PHE A 28 -18.40 -22.11 17.97
N LEU A 29 -17.19 -22.25 17.42
CA LEU A 29 -16.78 -23.45 16.67
C LEU A 29 -16.65 -24.69 17.56
N TRP A 30 -16.06 -24.55 18.76
CA TRP A 30 -15.70 -25.70 19.59
C TRP A 30 -16.64 -25.96 20.76
N LYS A 31 -17.26 -24.92 21.35
CA LYS A 31 -18.10 -25.05 22.55
C LYS A 31 -19.59 -25.12 22.25
N GLY A 32 -20.02 -24.66 21.07
CA GLY A 32 -21.44 -24.58 20.71
C GLY A 32 -22.28 -23.79 21.73
N ALA A 33 -23.61 -23.97 21.71
CA ALA A 33 -24.53 -23.30 22.63
C ALA A 33 -24.50 -23.88 24.07
N LEU A 34 -24.04 -25.13 24.22
CA LEU A 34 -24.04 -25.86 25.49
C LEU A 34 -22.76 -25.63 26.31
N GLY A 35 -21.77 -24.92 25.75
CA GLY A 35 -20.57 -24.50 26.46
C GLY A 35 -19.50 -25.58 26.64
N ASP A 36 -19.79 -26.81 26.22
CA ASP A 36 -18.94 -27.97 26.46
C ASP A 36 -18.21 -28.38 25.17
N GLY A 37 -16.90 -28.18 25.16
CA GLY A 37 -16.04 -28.52 24.03
C GLY A 37 -14.67 -27.86 24.08
N TYR A 38 -13.69 -28.53 23.48
CA TYR A 38 -12.28 -28.12 23.50
C TYR A 38 -11.72 -27.98 22.08
N PRO A 39 -10.74 -27.08 21.86
CA PRO A 39 -10.10 -26.93 20.55
C PRO A 39 -9.36 -28.20 20.15
N LYS A 40 -9.74 -28.82 19.02
CA LYS A 40 -9.04 -30.00 18.48
C LYS A 40 -7.84 -29.66 17.60
N VAL A 41 -7.82 -28.45 17.06
CA VAL A 41 -6.76 -27.94 16.18
C VAL A 41 -6.48 -26.48 16.52
N THR A 42 -5.26 -26.03 16.21
CA THR A 42 -4.90 -24.62 16.41
C THR A 42 -5.68 -23.72 15.46
N TRP A 43 -5.99 -22.50 15.88
CA TRP A 43 -6.74 -21.56 15.02
C TRP A 43 -6.02 -21.21 13.73
N ASN A 44 -4.68 -21.14 13.77
CA ASN A 44 -3.89 -20.95 12.57
C ASN A 44 -4.09 -22.09 11.56
N GLN A 45 -4.27 -23.34 12.02
CA GLN A 45 -4.61 -24.46 11.14
C GLN A 45 -6.05 -24.37 10.61
N VAL A 46 -7.00 -23.99 11.47
CA VAL A 46 -8.40 -23.74 11.07
C VAL A 46 -8.47 -22.69 9.95
N CYS A 47 -7.67 -21.63 10.08
CA CYS A 47 -7.65 -20.49 9.16
C CYS A 47 -6.84 -20.70 7.87
N ARG A 48 -6.22 -21.88 7.68
CA ARG A 48 -5.53 -22.18 6.42
C ARG A 48 -6.52 -22.24 5.25
N PRO A 49 -6.06 -21.97 4.02
CA PRO A 49 -6.83 -22.28 2.82
C PRO A 49 -7.32 -23.74 2.82
N LEU A 50 -8.50 -23.98 2.24
CA LEU A 50 -9.07 -25.34 2.09
C LEU A 50 -8.11 -26.31 1.40
N GLY A 51 -7.37 -25.84 0.38
CA GLY A 51 -6.37 -26.63 -0.33
C GLY A 51 -5.16 -27.03 0.52
N GLU A 52 -4.94 -26.38 1.66
CA GLU A 52 -3.85 -26.66 2.60
C GLU A 52 -4.33 -27.40 3.86
N GLY A 53 -5.52 -28.02 3.79
CA GLY A 53 -6.11 -28.77 4.89
C GLY A 53 -6.78 -27.91 5.97
N GLY A 54 -7.01 -26.62 5.70
CA GLY A 54 -7.78 -25.75 6.59
C GLY A 54 -9.29 -25.96 6.51
N GLN A 55 -10.04 -25.28 7.37
CA GLN A 55 -11.50 -25.46 7.51
C GLN A 55 -12.31 -24.38 6.76
N GLY A 56 -11.65 -23.59 5.90
CA GLY A 56 -12.31 -22.54 5.11
C GLY A 56 -12.72 -21.29 5.89
N ILE A 57 -12.43 -21.23 7.19
CA ILE A 57 -12.56 -20.00 8.00
C ILE A 57 -11.40 -19.08 7.62
N ARG A 58 -11.68 -17.81 7.35
CA ARG A 58 -10.62 -16.85 6.98
C ARG A 58 -10.06 -16.14 8.20
N ASP A 59 -8.76 -15.89 8.21
CA ASP A 59 -8.12 -15.10 9.26
C ASP A 59 -8.58 -13.63 9.15
N ILE A 60 -9.15 -13.10 10.24
CA ILE A 60 -9.67 -11.73 10.29
C ILE A 60 -8.58 -10.69 10.13
N LEU A 61 -7.40 -10.91 10.74
CA LEU A 61 -6.27 -10.01 10.57
C LEU A 61 -5.89 -9.93 9.10
N VAL A 62 -5.84 -11.06 8.43
CA VAL A 62 -5.47 -11.12 7.01
C VAL A 62 -6.54 -10.51 6.12
N ILE A 63 -7.83 -10.79 6.36
CA ILE A 63 -8.93 -10.09 5.66
C ILE A 63 -8.80 -8.58 5.84
N ASN A 64 -8.55 -8.12 7.07
CA ASN A 64 -8.45 -6.70 7.37
C ASN A 64 -7.28 -6.04 6.63
N LEU A 65 -6.09 -6.66 6.67
CA LEU A 65 -4.91 -6.17 5.95
C LEU A 65 -5.13 -6.15 4.43
N ALA A 66 -5.76 -7.18 3.87
CA ALA A 66 -6.10 -7.26 2.45
C ALA A 66 -7.04 -6.12 2.03
N LEU A 67 -8.13 -5.90 2.78
CA LEU A 67 -9.10 -4.84 2.52
C LEU A 67 -8.46 -3.45 2.63
N MET A 68 -7.66 -3.23 3.67
CA MET A 68 -6.99 -1.95 3.90
C MET A 68 -5.92 -1.67 2.85
N SER A 69 -5.24 -2.71 2.36
CA SER A 69 -4.31 -2.60 1.23
C SER A 69 -5.04 -2.24 -0.06
N ARG A 70 -6.25 -2.77 -0.30
CA ARG A 70 -7.05 -2.37 -1.46
C ARG A 70 -7.49 -0.91 -1.38
N HIS A 71 -7.85 -0.42 -0.19
CA HIS A 71 -8.14 1.00 0.00
C HIS A 71 -6.91 1.86 -0.26
N LEU A 72 -5.75 1.47 0.26
CA LEU A 72 -4.50 2.17 -0.01
C LEU A 72 -4.15 2.17 -1.51
N TRP A 73 -4.37 1.06 -2.21
CA TRP A 73 -4.21 0.98 -3.66
C TRP A 73 -5.08 2.00 -4.40
N LYS A 74 -6.35 2.16 -4.01
CA LYS A 74 -7.22 3.20 -4.58
C LYS A 74 -6.73 4.63 -4.34
N ILE A 75 -6.01 4.88 -3.23
CA ILE A 75 -5.41 6.19 -2.94
C ILE A 75 -4.15 6.42 -3.79
N ILE A 76 -3.38 5.36 -4.04
CA ILE A 76 -2.16 5.40 -4.85
C ILE A 76 -2.50 5.64 -6.32
N GLN A 77 -3.60 5.05 -6.81
CA GLN A 77 -4.03 5.24 -8.19
C GLN A 77 -4.36 6.70 -8.49
N GLU A 78 -4.06 7.09 -9.73
CA GLU A 78 -4.33 8.43 -10.22
C GLU A 78 -5.82 8.70 -10.41
N ASN A 79 -6.60 7.66 -10.71
CA ASN A 79 -8.03 7.78 -10.88
C ASN A 79 -8.74 7.97 -9.52
N ARG A 80 -9.37 9.15 -9.35
CA ARG A 80 -10.04 9.60 -8.12
C ARG A 80 -11.56 9.63 -8.24
N ASP A 81 -12.16 8.69 -8.98
CA ASP A 81 -13.61 8.58 -9.13
C ASP A 81 -14.38 8.46 -7.80
N SER A 82 -13.70 8.01 -6.74
CA SER A 82 -14.33 7.80 -5.44
C SER A 82 -14.26 9.03 -4.53
N ILE A 83 -15.40 9.51 -4.06
CA ILE A 83 -15.54 10.69 -3.18
C ILE A 83 -14.60 10.62 -1.97
N TRP A 84 -14.49 9.47 -1.30
CA TRP A 84 -13.65 9.32 -0.12
C TRP A 84 -12.15 9.37 -0.46
N VAL A 85 -11.74 8.88 -1.64
CA VAL A 85 -10.36 9.00 -2.13
C VAL A 85 -10.06 10.47 -2.42
N ASN A 86 -11.00 11.17 -3.07
CA ASN A 86 -10.86 12.59 -3.36
C ASN A 86 -10.75 13.42 -2.05
N TRP A 87 -11.59 13.12 -1.06
CA TRP A 87 -11.51 13.75 0.27
C TRP A 87 -10.17 13.50 0.96
N ILE A 88 -9.65 12.27 0.92
CA ILE A 88 -8.31 11.96 1.47
C ILE A 88 -7.26 12.81 0.77
N TYR A 89 -7.30 12.89 -0.56
CA TYR A 89 -6.31 13.65 -1.31
C TYR A 89 -6.30 15.13 -0.91
N HIS A 90 -7.47 15.77 -0.88
CA HIS A 90 -7.58 17.21 -0.58
C HIS A 90 -7.38 17.54 0.90
N VAL A 91 -7.90 16.72 1.82
CA VAL A 91 -7.94 17.05 3.26
C VAL A 91 -6.75 16.46 4.02
N ARG A 92 -6.37 15.20 3.70
CA ARG A 92 -5.32 14.47 4.43
C ARG A 92 -3.95 14.59 3.78
N LEU A 93 -3.87 14.38 2.47
CA LEU A 93 -2.61 14.44 1.75
C LEU A 93 -2.19 15.88 1.44
N ARG A 94 -3.14 16.77 1.10
CA ARG A 94 -2.86 18.19 0.77
C ARG A 94 -1.73 18.32 -0.27
N SER A 95 -1.89 17.62 -1.39
CA SER A 95 -0.90 17.53 -2.48
C SER A 95 0.42 16.83 -2.13
N LYS A 96 0.55 16.20 -0.96
CA LYS A 96 1.71 15.36 -0.62
C LYS A 96 1.52 13.93 -1.10
N SER A 97 2.63 13.25 -1.39
CA SER A 97 2.60 11.83 -1.72
C SER A 97 2.24 10.97 -0.51
N ILE A 98 1.45 9.92 -0.74
CA ILE A 98 1.20 8.86 0.25
C ILE A 98 2.49 8.12 0.66
N TRP A 99 3.50 8.14 -0.21
CA TRP A 99 4.79 7.48 0.01
C TRP A 99 5.68 8.18 1.02
N THR A 100 5.51 9.49 1.19
CA THR A 100 6.36 10.33 2.05
C THR A 100 5.58 11.07 3.15
N VAL A 101 4.25 11.02 3.14
CA VAL A 101 3.43 11.61 4.20
C VAL A 101 3.80 11.04 5.58
N ASN A 102 3.77 11.91 6.59
CA ASN A 102 4.04 11.55 7.97
C ASN A 102 2.92 10.66 8.54
N ASP A 103 3.29 9.49 9.04
CA ASP A 103 2.37 8.48 9.60
C ASP A 103 2.07 8.69 11.10
N ARG A 104 2.67 9.69 11.75
CA ARG A 104 2.50 10.00 13.17
C ARG A 104 1.42 11.05 13.44
N MET A 105 1.00 11.79 12.41
CA MET A 105 -0.01 12.84 12.54
C MET A 105 -1.40 12.33 12.12
N GLY A 106 -2.44 12.94 12.66
CA GLY A 106 -3.84 12.65 12.30
C GLY A 106 -4.52 11.60 13.19
N SER A 107 -5.72 11.18 12.77
CA SER A 107 -6.54 10.24 13.54
C SER A 107 -5.87 8.87 13.65
N TRP A 108 -6.24 8.10 14.68
CA TRP A 108 -5.70 6.75 14.89
C TRP A 108 -5.81 5.85 13.66
N GLY A 109 -6.96 5.86 12.97
CA GLY A 109 -7.16 5.09 11.74
C GLY A 109 -6.26 5.56 10.59
N TRP A 110 -6.11 6.87 10.42
CA TRP A 110 -5.22 7.43 9.40
C TRP A 110 -3.77 6.99 9.63
N ARG A 111 -3.23 7.12 10.84
CA ARG A 111 -1.83 6.78 11.15
C ARG A 111 -1.43 5.35 10.79
N LYS A 112 -2.40 4.43 10.73
CA LYS A 112 -2.16 3.03 10.38
C LYS A 112 -2.12 2.82 8.86
N LEU A 113 -2.85 3.61 8.08
CA LEU A 113 -3.01 3.40 6.65
C LEU A 113 -1.71 3.63 5.85
N PRO A 114 -0.97 4.76 5.99
CA PRO A 114 0.31 4.95 5.33
C PRO A 114 1.34 3.87 5.67
N ARG A 115 1.25 3.19 6.82
CA ARG A 115 2.19 2.11 7.17
C ARG A 115 2.09 0.91 6.23
N LEU A 116 0.93 0.69 5.62
CA LEU A 116 0.76 -0.37 4.62
C LEU A 116 1.50 -0.07 3.30
N ARG A 117 2.01 1.16 3.10
CA ARG A 117 2.73 1.52 1.86
C ARG A 117 3.98 0.65 1.66
N GLN A 118 4.71 0.34 2.73
CA GLN A 118 5.92 -0.50 2.65
C GLN A 118 5.57 -1.91 2.18
N VAL A 119 4.41 -2.42 2.60
CA VAL A 119 3.91 -3.73 2.23
C VAL A 119 3.47 -3.77 0.77
N LEU A 120 2.80 -2.71 0.30
CA LEU A 120 2.35 -2.61 -1.09
C LEU A 120 3.47 -2.21 -2.07
N ARG A 121 4.55 -1.57 -1.62
CA ARG A 121 5.61 -1.02 -2.48
C ARG A 121 6.10 -1.98 -3.58
N PRO A 122 6.39 -3.27 -3.31
CA PRO A 122 6.90 -4.20 -4.33
C PRO A 122 5.90 -4.49 -5.46
N TRP A 123 4.61 -4.23 -5.22
CA TRP A 123 3.52 -4.49 -6.14
C TRP A 123 3.16 -3.28 -6.98
N VAL A 124 3.60 -2.08 -6.60
CA VAL A 124 3.27 -0.85 -7.31
C VAL A 124 4.36 -0.54 -8.32
N ILE A 125 3.99 -0.56 -9.60
CA ILE A 125 4.86 -0.21 -10.72
C ILE A 125 4.44 1.15 -11.25
N TYR A 126 5.37 2.10 -11.20
CA TYR A 126 5.27 3.40 -11.83
C TYR A 126 5.85 3.31 -13.24
N ARG A 127 5.08 3.75 -14.23
CA ARG A 127 5.53 3.93 -15.61
C ARG A 127 5.56 5.41 -15.92
N VAL A 128 6.76 5.92 -16.14
CA VAL A 128 6.98 7.34 -16.44
C VAL A 128 6.57 7.61 -17.89
N GLY A 129 5.66 8.57 -18.06
CA GLY A 129 5.26 9.12 -19.35
C GLY A 129 5.71 10.58 -19.43
N MET A 130 4.75 11.51 -19.50
CA MET A 130 5.05 12.96 -19.53
C MET A 130 5.53 13.54 -18.19
N GLY A 131 5.40 12.82 -17.07
CA GLY A 131 5.84 13.27 -15.74
C GLY A 131 4.93 14.31 -15.08
N SER A 132 3.75 14.60 -15.64
CA SER A 132 2.81 15.61 -15.10
C SER A 132 2.08 15.14 -13.84
N SER A 133 1.99 13.82 -13.62
CA SER A 133 1.22 13.24 -12.53
C SER A 133 2.09 12.97 -11.32
N PHE A 134 3.34 12.56 -11.53
CA PHE A 134 4.24 12.13 -10.46
C PHE A 134 5.01 13.29 -9.81
N LEU A 135 5.14 13.21 -8.48
CA LEU A 135 5.98 14.11 -7.69
C LEU A 135 7.44 13.65 -7.79
N LEU A 136 8.33 14.56 -8.20
CA LEU A 136 9.73 14.27 -8.50
C LEU A 136 10.45 13.58 -7.34
N TRP A 137 10.30 14.13 -6.13
CA TRP A 137 11.04 13.65 -4.96
C TRP A 137 10.29 12.63 -4.12
N HIS A 138 8.96 12.60 -4.25
CA HIS A 138 8.11 11.94 -3.28
C HIS A 138 7.45 10.67 -3.80
N ASP A 139 7.25 10.54 -5.11
CA ASP A 139 6.70 9.32 -5.67
C ASP A 139 7.81 8.34 -6.05
N PRO A 140 7.58 7.02 -5.91
CA PRO A 140 8.61 6.02 -6.11
C PRO A 140 8.68 5.56 -7.56
N TRP A 141 8.82 6.52 -8.48
CA TRP A 141 8.98 6.29 -9.92
C TRP A 141 10.37 5.74 -10.27
N HIS A 142 11.36 5.95 -9.40
CA HIS A 142 12.71 5.41 -9.54
C HIS A 142 12.86 4.04 -8.82
N SER A 143 13.84 3.25 -9.25
CA SER A 143 14.18 1.94 -8.65
C SER A 143 14.54 2.05 -7.17
N LEU A 144 15.19 3.16 -6.78
CA LEU A 144 15.54 3.51 -5.40
C LEU A 144 14.33 3.91 -4.53
N GLY A 145 13.12 3.98 -5.07
CA GLY A 145 11.93 4.46 -4.36
C GLY A 145 11.84 5.99 -4.33
N PRO A 146 11.15 6.59 -3.34
CA PRO A 146 11.03 8.04 -3.22
C PRO A 146 12.42 8.65 -2.99
N LEU A 147 12.87 9.47 -3.95
CA LEU A 147 14.22 10.00 -3.94
C LEU A 147 14.53 10.86 -2.70
N ILE A 148 13.54 11.55 -2.14
CA ILE A 148 13.70 12.34 -0.89
C ILE A 148 14.19 11.50 0.30
N LEU A 149 13.96 10.18 0.27
CA LEU A 149 14.39 9.28 1.34
C LEU A 149 15.83 8.78 1.15
N GLN A 150 16.43 9.01 -0.01
CA GLN A 150 17.80 8.63 -0.32
C GLN A 150 18.80 9.72 0.08
N PHE A 151 18.38 10.99 0.04
CA PHE A 151 19.27 12.08 0.42
C PHE A 151 19.30 12.30 1.92
N SER A 152 20.50 12.47 2.46
CA SER A 152 20.72 12.84 3.86
C SER A 152 20.22 14.26 4.18
N ARG A 153 20.08 15.11 3.16
CA ARG A 153 19.60 16.49 3.22
C ARG A 153 18.62 16.74 2.08
N GLU A 154 17.60 17.54 2.30
CA GLU A 154 16.65 17.89 1.22
C GLU A 154 17.42 18.53 0.05
N PRO A 155 17.31 17.98 -1.17
CA PRO A 155 18.09 18.46 -2.29
C PRO A 155 17.72 19.92 -2.59
N GLN A 156 18.68 20.81 -2.35
CA GLN A 156 18.57 22.22 -2.73
C GLN A 156 18.77 22.32 -4.23
N LEU A 157 17.74 21.98 -5.01
CA LEU A 157 17.67 22.45 -6.39
C LEU A 157 17.63 23.97 -6.33
N THR A 158 18.64 24.59 -6.93
CA THR A 158 18.91 26.03 -6.85
C THR A 158 17.70 26.90 -7.24
N ASP A 159 17.54 27.94 -6.44
CA ASP A 159 16.78 29.19 -6.58
C ASP A 159 15.39 29.15 -7.24
N SER A 160 14.39 29.40 -6.39
CA SER A 160 12.96 29.59 -6.69
C SER A 160 12.20 28.36 -7.23
N SER A 161 11.33 27.80 -6.38
CA SER A 161 10.45 26.64 -6.62
C SER A 161 11.20 25.30 -6.66
N VAL A 162 11.15 24.55 -5.56
CA VAL A 162 11.43 23.10 -5.57
C VAL A 162 10.61 22.51 -6.71
N LYS A 163 11.27 21.99 -7.74
CA LYS A 163 10.61 21.31 -8.84
C LYS A 163 9.76 20.18 -8.26
N GLU A 164 8.46 20.39 -8.15
CA GLU A 164 7.57 19.45 -7.44
C GLU A 164 7.23 18.26 -8.33
N LYS A 165 7.18 18.48 -9.65
CA LYS A 165 6.71 17.50 -10.64
C LYS A 165 7.82 16.92 -11.48
N LEU A 166 7.65 15.66 -11.88
CA LEU A 166 8.63 14.93 -12.68
C LEU A 166 8.82 15.53 -14.08
N GLN A 167 7.79 16.17 -14.65
CA GLN A 167 7.84 16.84 -15.95
C GLN A 167 8.96 17.89 -16.05
N GLU A 168 9.40 18.45 -14.93
CA GLU A 168 10.39 19.54 -14.91
C GLU A 168 11.83 19.07 -15.16
N VAL A 169 12.05 17.76 -15.12
CA VAL A 169 13.32 17.09 -15.47
C VAL A 169 13.15 16.20 -16.71
N ILE A 170 12.05 16.37 -17.45
CA ILE A 170 11.79 15.67 -18.71
C ILE A 170 11.61 16.73 -19.81
N SER A 171 12.33 16.59 -20.92
CA SER A 171 12.22 17.49 -22.07
C SER A 171 12.33 16.70 -23.35
N ASN A 172 11.35 16.87 -24.26
CA ASN A 172 11.31 16.16 -25.55
C ASN A 172 11.43 14.62 -25.43
N GLY A 173 10.87 14.03 -24.38
CA GLY A 173 10.95 12.59 -24.12
C GLY A 173 12.32 12.09 -23.68
N GLN A 174 13.21 12.99 -23.25
CA GLN A 174 14.52 12.69 -22.68
C GLN A 174 14.64 13.24 -21.27
N TRP A 175 15.48 12.60 -20.45
CA TRP A 175 15.80 13.09 -19.12
C TRP A 175 16.72 14.30 -19.22
N ASN A 176 16.29 15.40 -18.60
CA ASN A 176 17.08 16.60 -18.38
C ASN A 176 17.32 16.76 -16.88
N TRP A 177 18.07 15.81 -16.32
CA TRP A 177 18.41 15.80 -14.91
C TRP A 177 19.48 16.87 -14.62
N PRO A 178 19.30 17.72 -13.61
CA PRO A 178 20.31 18.72 -13.28
C PRO A 178 21.63 18.03 -12.88
N LEU A 179 22.74 18.55 -13.38
CA LEU A 179 24.07 18.09 -12.99
C LEU A 179 24.32 18.55 -11.54
N VAL A 180 23.91 17.73 -10.58
CA VAL A 180 24.20 17.95 -9.16
C VAL A 180 25.56 17.30 -8.87
N PRO A 181 26.57 18.03 -8.38
CA PRO A 181 27.92 17.50 -8.14
C PRO A 181 28.02 16.64 -6.87
N ASP A 182 26.98 15.86 -6.55
CA ASP A 182 26.94 14.96 -5.40
C ASP A 182 26.98 13.50 -5.86
N ILE A 183 27.77 12.68 -5.18
CA ILE A 183 27.93 11.24 -5.48
C ILE A 183 26.57 10.52 -5.32
N GLU A 184 25.75 10.95 -4.36
CA GLU A 184 24.38 10.42 -4.16
C GLU A 184 23.50 10.61 -5.41
N SER A 185 23.82 11.58 -6.28
CA SER A 185 23.06 11.86 -7.51
C SER A 185 23.48 10.99 -8.69
N LEU A 186 24.66 10.37 -8.67
CA LEU A 186 25.16 9.56 -9.79
C LEU A 186 24.36 8.26 -9.95
N ASP A 187 24.00 7.62 -8.83
CA ASP A 187 23.16 6.41 -8.86
C ASP A 187 21.78 6.70 -9.45
N ILE A 188 21.24 7.90 -9.22
CA ILE A 188 19.96 8.31 -9.79
C ILE A 188 20.08 8.39 -11.31
N ILE A 189 21.10 9.09 -11.81
CA ILE A 189 21.32 9.27 -13.25
C ILE A 189 21.56 7.92 -13.94
N PHE A 190 22.32 7.01 -13.30
CA PHE A 190 22.67 5.71 -13.87
C PHE A 190 21.46 4.77 -14.01
N PHE A 191 20.48 4.88 -13.11
CA PHE A 191 19.31 3.98 -13.07
C PHE A 191 18.00 4.65 -13.50
N LEU A 192 18.06 5.77 -14.24
CA LEU A 192 16.87 6.44 -14.76
C LEU A 192 16.01 5.49 -15.61
N PRO A 193 14.70 5.37 -15.32
CA PRO A 193 13.82 4.48 -16.06
C PRO A 193 13.56 5.00 -17.46
N THR A 194 13.18 4.10 -18.37
CA THR A 194 12.74 4.48 -19.72
C THR A 194 11.48 5.34 -19.66
N ILE A 195 11.46 6.45 -20.41
CA ILE A 195 10.28 7.28 -20.58
C ILE A 195 9.40 6.66 -21.66
N HIS A 196 8.16 6.36 -21.32
CA HIS A 196 7.17 5.81 -22.23
C HIS A 196 6.40 6.92 -22.96
N ARG A 197 5.81 6.59 -24.12
CA ARG A 197 4.91 7.51 -24.82
C ARG A 197 3.56 7.59 -24.11
N GLY A 198 3.03 8.81 -23.97
CA GLY A 198 1.72 9.09 -23.37
C GLY A 198 1.80 9.52 -21.91
N ASP A 199 0.67 9.44 -21.21
CA ASP A 199 0.54 9.85 -19.82
C ASP A 199 1.24 8.90 -18.85
N ASP A 200 1.56 9.43 -17.68
CA ASP A 200 2.03 8.67 -16.52
C ASP A 200 1.03 7.58 -16.15
N ARG A 201 1.50 6.39 -15.74
CA ARG A 201 0.62 5.28 -15.35
C ARG A 201 1.13 4.53 -14.14
N ILE A 202 0.23 4.17 -13.25
CA ILE A 202 0.50 3.29 -12.11
C ILE A 202 -0.22 1.96 -12.35
N SER A 203 0.53 0.87 -12.25
CA SER A 203 0.03 -0.49 -12.47
C SER A 203 0.42 -1.42 -11.31
N CYS A 204 -0.36 -2.48 -11.12
CA CYS A 204 -0.09 -3.47 -10.09
C CYS A 204 0.67 -4.66 -10.70
N ARG A 205 1.68 -5.17 -10.00
CA ARG A 205 2.42 -6.39 -10.35
C ARG A 205 1.62 -7.64 -9.98
N VAL A 206 0.41 -7.78 -10.52
CA VAL A 206 -0.45 -8.94 -10.28
C VAL A 206 -0.80 -9.55 -11.64
N GLU A 207 -0.82 -10.89 -11.72
CA GLU A 207 -1.28 -11.62 -12.89
C GLU A 207 -2.73 -11.24 -13.19
N GLY A 208 -2.98 -10.51 -14.28
CA GLY A 208 -4.32 -9.98 -14.61
C GLY A 208 -4.54 -8.49 -14.32
N GLY A 209 -3.57 -7.80 -13.70
CA GLY A 209 -3.52 -6.34 -13.62
C GLY A 209 -4.54 -5.66 -12.69
N GLN A 210 -5.36 -6.41 -11.96
CA GLN A 210 -6.28 -5.89 -10.95
C GLN A 210 -5.83 -6.29 -9.56
N PHE A 211 -6.05 -5.43 -8.56
CA PHE A 211 -5.79 -5.73 -7.16
C PHE A 211 -7.10 -6.15 -6.48
N SER A 212 -7.45 -7.43 -6.62
CA SER A 212 -8.65 -8.00 -6.01
C SER A 212 -8.46 -8.29 -4.52
N ASN A 213 -9.57 -8.46 -3.80
CA ASN A 213 -9.52 -8.89 -2.39
C ASN A 213 -8.90 -10.30 -2.23
N GLN A 214 -9.02 -11.15 -3.25
CA GLN A 214 -8.51 -12.52 -3.20
C GLN A 214 -7.00 -12.57 -3.34
N GLU A 215 -6.45 -11.82 -4.30
CA GLU A 215 -4.99 -11.68 -4.46
C GLU A 215 -4.36 -11.00 -3.25
N ALA A 216 -5.00 -9.94 -2.73
CA ALA A 216 -4.56 -9.28 -1.51
C ALA A 216 -4.57 -10.23 -0.31
N TYR A 217 -5.58 -11.11 -0.19
CA TYR A 217 -5.64 -12.11 0.89
C TYR A 217 -4.56 -13.19 0.73
N ALA A 218 -4.37 -13.71 -0.49
CA ALA A 218 -3.32 -14.69 -0.79
C ALA A 218 -1.93 -14.12 -0.49
N PHE A 219 -1.69 -12.83 -0.72
CA PHE A 219 -0.42 -12.18 -0.39
C PHE A 219 -0.10 -12.23 1.11
N PHE A 220 -1.08 -11.97 1.97
CA PHE A 220 -0.90 -11.97 3.42
C PHE A 220 -0.95 -13.37 4.05
N HIS A 221 -1.34 -14.40 3.28
CA HIS A 221 -1.25 -15.80 3.65
C HIS A 221 -0.15 -16.49 2.84
N PRO A 222 1.09 -16.57 3.34
CA PRO A 222 2.10 -17.39 2.68
C PRO A 222 1.61 -18.85 2.61
N PRO A 223 1.87 -19.56 1.50
CA PRO A 223 1.46 -20.95 1.38
C PRO A 223 2.09 -21.78 2.50
N GLY A 224 1.32 -22.72 3.06
CA GLY A 224 1.81 -23.65 4.05
C GLY A 224 3.01 -24.47 3.54
N PRO A 225 3.88 -24.97 4.44
CA PRO A 225 4.93 -25.91 4.03
C PRO A 225 4.26 -27.14 3.40
N SER A 226 4.62 -27.42 2.15
CA SER A 226 4.31 -28.64 1.42
C SER A 226 4.93 -29.87 2.09
#